data_AF-A0A0C9VKZ4-F1
#
_entry.id   AF-A0A0C9VKZ4-F1
#
_cell.length_a   1.000
_cell.length_b   1.000
_cell.length_c   1.000
_cell.angle_alpha   90.00
_cell.angle_beta   90.00
_cell.angle_gamma   90.00
#
_symmetry.space_group_name_H-M   'P 1'
#
loop_
_entity.id
_entity.type
_entity.pdbx_description
1 polymer ?
#
loop_
_entity_poly.entity_id
_entity_poly.type
_entity_poly.pdbx_seq_one_letter_code
_entity_poly.pdbx_strand_id
1 'polypeptide(L)'
;RPPHLPHVSKQRPLICALLDCCVLWLRHNLHKRFEVHSYLICIKNLQHVIWFITTEKIRLDYHWEELWRAVFTLMDFLASQSGSMKSIAKVDELVQETICLLESCLRSSDRFLPSPQALHQLVYEVVRSAGIIARQRELLKALKIPANRRNSVSGRGNNELVTLERITDYYQKQLAESNPSSAKGVIKVLGQLVDKDGIHGVVEAGEGEDTPE
;
A
#
# COMPACT_ATOMS: atom_id res chain seq x y z
N ARG A 1 25.56 -5.79 -1.48
CA ARG A 1 25.31 -4.86 -2.60
C ARG A 1 24.04 -4.09 -2.27
N PRO A 2 24.01 -2.75 -2.36
CA PRO A 2 22.74 -2.05 -2.27
C PRO A 2 21.83 -2.58 -3.39
N PRO A 3 20.53 -2.84 -3.14
CA PRO A 3 19.59 -3.10 -4.21
C PRO A 3 19.54 -1.83 -5.06
N HIS A 4 19.97 -1.97 -6.31
CA HIS A 4 19.87 -0.90 -7.28
C HIS A 4 18.42 -0.84 -7.74
N LEU A 5 17.82 0.35 -7.72
CA LEU A 5 16.63 0.58 -8.53
C LEU A 5 16.98 0.27 -9.99
N PRO A 6 16.01 -0.20 -10.79
CA PRO A 6 16.22 -0.45 -12.21
C PRO A 6 16.87 0.75 -12.89
N HIS A 7 17.89 0.50 -13.70
CA HIS A 7 18.48 1.55 -14.52
C HIS A 7 17.47 1.95 -15.60
N VAL A 8 17.01 3.19 -15.56
CA VAL A 8 16.12 3.71 -16.60
C VAL A 8 16.87 4.73 -17.43
N SER A 9 16.92 4.46 -18.74
CA SER A 9 17.63 5.26 -19.75
C SER A 9 16.82 6.42 -20.31
N LYS A 10 15.52 6.52 -19.98
CA LYS A 10 14.63 7.56 -20.49
C LYS A 10 14.59 8.77 -19.56
N GLN A 11 14.31 9.94 -20.13
CA GLN A 11 13.96 11.14 -19.35
C GLN A 11 12.70 10.84 -18.51
N ARG A 12 12.71 11.27 -17.25
CA ARG A 12 11.64 11.02 -16.29
C ARG A 12 11.33 12.32 -15.53
N PRO A 13 10.06 12.56 -15.17
CA PRO A 13 9.70 13.70 -14.33
C PRO A 13 10.43 13.67 -12.97
N LEU A 14 10.68 14.83 -12.37
CA LEU A 14 11.38 14.95 -11.08
C LEU A 14 10.69 14.18 -9.94
N ILE A 15 9.37 14.00 -10.02
CA ILE A 15 8.60 13.23 -9.04
C ILE A 15 9.06 11.76 -8.95
N CYS A 16 9.60 11.19 -10.03
CA CYS A 16 10.18 9.85 -10.01
C CYS A 16 11.43 9.80 -9.11
N ALA A 17 12.25 10.85 -9.11
CA ALA A 17 13.43 10.91 -8.23
C ALA A 17 13.02 11.04 -6.75
N LEU A 18 11.92 11.73 -6.44
CA LEU A 18 11.35 11.77 -5.09
C LEU A 18 10.86 10.39 -4.63
N LEU A 19 10.17 9.66 -5.52
CA LEU A 19 9.76 8.29 -5.27
C LEU A 19 10.97 7.36 -5.09
N ASP A 20 12.01 7.49 -5.92
CA ASP A 20 13.27 6.74 -5.81
C ASP A 20 13.89 6.92 -4.41
N CYS A 21 13.99 8.17 -3.94
CA CYS A 21 14.48 8.50 -2.60
C CYS A 21 13.63 7.85 -1.51
N CYS A 22 12.30 7.90 -1.60
CA CYS A 22 11.42 7.27 -0.64
C CYS A 22 11.59 5.74 -0.62
N VAL A 23 11.61 5.10 -1.79
CA VAL A 23 11.79 3.64 -1.92
C VAL A 23 13.14 3.20 -1.35
N LEU A 24 14.23 3.89 -1.72
CA LEU A 24 15.55 3.60 -1.18
C LEU A 24 15.57 3.79 0.33
N TRP A 25 15.02 4.89 0.84
CA TRP A 25 14.96 5.15 2.27
C TRP A 25 14.22 4.05 3.04
N LEU A 26 13.03 3.64 2.57
CA LEU A 26 12.23 2.57 3.17
C LEU A 26 12.97 1.22 3.19
N ARG A 27 13.68 0.89 2.11
CA ARG A 27 14.39 -0.40 2.00
C ARG A 27 15.65 -0.45 2.87
N HIS A 28 16.32 0.69 3.03
CA HIS A 28 17.65 0.74 3.63
C HIS A 28 17.70 1.05 5.11
N ASN A 29 16.67 1.66 5.68
CA ASN A 29 16.73 2.15 7.06
C ASN A 29 16.01 1.24 8.07
N LEU A 30 15.67 0.02 7.67
CA LEU A 30 15.09 -1.00 8.54
C LEU A 30 16.18 -1.54 9.48
N HIS A 31 16.50 -0.77 10.52
CA HIS A 31 17.59 -1.02 11.45
C HIS A 31 17.09 -1.07 12.91
N LYS A 32 17.97 -1.48 13.82
CA LYS A 32 17.67 -1.61 15.26
C LYS A 32 17.25 -0.29 15.92
N ARG A 33 17.71 0.86 15.41
CA ARG A 33 17.26 2.20 15.82
C ARG A 33 16.15 2.65 14.88
N PHE A 34 14.91 2.39 15.28
CA PHE A 34 13.75 2.64 14.45
C PHE A 34 13.23 4.08 14.63
N GLU A 35 13.63 4.97 13.72
CA GLU A 35 13.25 6.39 13.74
C GLU A 35 11.86 6.61 13.15
N VAL A 36 10.81 6.38 13.95
CA VAL A 36 9.39 6.46 13.53
C VAL A 36 9.04 7.76 12.80
N HIS A 37 9.59 8.89 13.26
CA HIS A 37 9.30 10.18 12.67
C HIS A 37 9.74 10.28 11.20
N SER A 38 10.93 9.75 10.87
CA SER A 38 11.43 9.72 9.49
C SER A 38 10.58 8.81 8.60
N TYR A 39 10.10 7.69 9.13
CA TYR A 39 9.15 6.83 8.41
C TYR A 39 7.82 7.54 8.15
N LEU A 40 7.26 8.23 9.15
CA LEU A 40 6.04 9.01 8.99
C LEU A 40 6.19 10.10 7.91
N ILE A 41 7.32 10.81 7.89
CA ILE A 41 7.61 11.79 6.83
C ILE A 41 7.66 11.10 5.47
N CYS A 42 8.35 9.96 5.36
CA CYS A 42 8.44 9.21 4.11
C CYS A 42 7.05 8.77 3.60
N ILE A 43 6.21 8.20 4.48
CA ILE A 43 4.84 7.78 4.13
C ILE A 43 3.98 8.98 3.71
N LYS A 44 4.07 10.11 4.42
CA LYS A 44 3.34 11.33 4.04
C LYS A 44 3.77 11.89 2.67
N ASN A 45 5.07 11.85 2.36
CA ASN A 45 5.56 12.22 1.04
C ASN A 45 5.00 11.31 -0.06
N LEU A 46 4.96 9.99 0.17
CA LEU A 46 4.33 9.05 -0.75
C LEU A 46 2.84 9.37 -0.94
N GLN A 47 2.09 9.59 0.14
CA GLN A 47 0.68 9.96 0.08
C GLN A 47 0.47 11.27 -0.71
N HIS A 48 1.30 12.29 -0.51
CA HIS A 48 1.23 13.54 -1.26
C HIS A 48 1.51 13.33 -2.75
N VAL A 49 2.51 12.52 -3.10
CA VAL A 49 2.80 12.18 -4.50
C VAL A 49 1.60 11.48 -5.13
N ILE A 50 1.06 10.43 -4.48
CA ILE A 50 -0.10 9.69 -4.98
C ILE A 50 -1.31 10.60 -5.13
N TRP A 51 -1.59 11.46 -4.15
CA TRP A 51 -2.68 12.42 -4.20
C TRP A 51 -2.52 13.38 -5.39
N PHE A 52 -1.32 13.94 -5.56
CA PHE A 52 -1.01 14.88 -6.64
C PHE A 52 -1.21 14.23 -8.02
N ILE A 53 -0.56 13.10 -8.30
CA ILE A 53 -0.67 12.44 -9.60
C ILE A 53 -2.10 11.94 -9.87
N THR A 54 -2.84 11.57 -8.83
CA THR A 54 -4.26 11.18 -8.97
C THR A 54 -5.13 12.38 -9.30
N THR A 55 -4.94 13.50 -8.62
CA THR A 55 -5.72 14.74 -8.81
C THR A 55 -5.48 15.32 -10.20
N GLU A 56 -4.21 15.36 -10.60
CA GLU A 56 -3.79 15.84 -11.93
C GLU A 56 -4.00 14.79 -13.03
N LYS A 57 -4.54 13.61 -12.71
CA LYS A 57 -4.77 12.49 -13.64
C LYS A 57 -3.52 12.10 -14.45
N ILE A 58 -2.36 12.17 -13.80
CA ILE A 58 -1.06 11.83 -14.37
C ILE A 58 -0.83 10.33 -14.23
N ARG A 59 -0.89 9.63 -15.37
CA ARG A 59 -0.46 8.23 -15.47
C ARG A 59 1.06 8.14 -15.51
N LEU A 60 1.68 7.88 -14.36
CA LEU A 60 3.13 7.94 -14.22
C LEU A 60 3.79 6.62 -14.60
N ASP A 61 4.62 6.65 -15.65
CA ASP A 61 5.50 5.53 -16.00
C ASP A 61 6.64 5.43 -14.99
N TYR A 62 6.46 4.53 -14.03
CA TYR A 62 7.36 4.29 -12.91
C TYR A 62 7.39 2.80 -12.59
N HIS A 63 8.49 2.34 -12.01
CA HIS A 63 8.67 1.00 -11.48
C HIS A 63 7.90 0.76 -10.16
N TRP A 64 6.57 0.82 -10.25
CA TRP A 64 5.63 0.70 -9.14
C TRP A 64 5.84 -0.55 -8.28
N GLU A 65 6.27 -1.67 -8.87
CA GLU A 65 6.59 -2.89 -8.13
C GLU A 65 7.62 -2.68 -7.01
N GLU A 66 8.63 -1.83 -7.24
CA GLU A 66 9.64 -1.54 -6.21
C GLU A 66 9.07 -0.74 -5.05
N LEU A 67 8.09 0.13 -5.32
CA LEU A 67 7.35 0.84 -4.28
C LEU A 67 6.50 -0.12 -3.45
N TRP A 68 5.73 -1.00 -4.09
CA TRP A 68 4.88 -1.97 -3.39
C TRP A 68 5.70 -2.88 -2.49
N ARG A 69 6.81 -3.43 -3.02
CA ARG A 69 7.75 -4.25 -2.24
C ARG A 69 8.29 -3.50 -1.03
N ALA A 70 8.68 -2.23 -1.18
CA ALA A 70 9.19 -1.42 -0.08
C ALA A 70 8.14 -1.20 1.02
N VAL A 71 6.91 -0.88 0.63
CA VAL A 71 5.78 -0.66 1.57
C VAL A 71 5.42 -1.95 2.31
N PHE A 72 5.29 -3.08 1.60
CA PHE A 72 5.01 -4.36 2.26
C PHE A 72 6.15 -4.85 3.15
N THR A 73 7.40 -4.58 2.77
CA THR A 73 8.56 -4.88 3.62
C THR A 73 8.52 -4.07 4.93
N LEU A 74 8.12 -2.80 4.88
CA LEU A 74 7.91 -2.00 6.09
C LEU A 74 6.81 -2.60 6.97
N MET A 75 5.66 -2.97 6.40
CA MET A 75 4.56 -3.57 7.14
C MET A 75 4.95 -4.90 7.80
N ASP A 76 5.70 -5.75 7.08
CA ASP A 76 6.19 -7.01 7.61
C ASP A 76 7.19 -6.80 8.75
N PHE A 77 8.11 -5.83 8.61
CA PHE A 77 9.03 -5.45 9.67
C PHE A 77 8.29 -4.98 10.93
N LEU A 78 7.30 -4.09 10.77
CA LEU A 78 6.47 -3.58 11.87
C LEU A 78 5.75 -4.71 12.61
N ALA A 79 5.16 -5.66 11.87
CA ALA A 79 4.48 -6.82 12.44
C ALA A 79 5.43 -7.81 13.12
N SER A 80 6.57 -8.09 12.51
CA SER A 80 7.55 -9.08 12.98
C SER A 80 8.25 -8.64 14.27
N GLN A 81 8.38 -7.34 14.52
CA GLN A 81 9.05 -6.77 15.69
C GLN A 81 8.07 -6.30 16.78
N SER A 82 6.82 -6.78 16.76
CA SER A 82 5.71 -6.29 17.62
C SER A 82 6.05 -6.13 19.11
N GLY A 83 6.89 -7.00 19.69
CA GLY A 83 7.34 -6.87 21.08
C GLY A 83 8.18 -5.61 21.35
N SER A 84 9.13 -5.31 20.45
CA SER A 84 9.98 -4.10 20.57
C SER A 84 9.20 -2.82 20.26
N MET A 85 8.22 -2.92 19.35
CA MET A 85 7.43 -1.79 18.85
C MET A 85 6.53 -1.14 19.91
N LYS A 86 6.05 -1.89 20.91
CA LYS A 86 5.18 -1.38 21.98
C LYS A 86 5.76 -0.21 22.78
N SER A 87 7.08 -0.13 22.86
CA SER A 87 7.79 0.90 23.62
C SER A 87 8.03 2.19 22.84
N ILE A 88 7.82 2.17 21.52
CA ILE A 88 8.19 3.26 20.63
C ILE A 88 6.97 4.14 20.37
N ALA A 89 7.11 5.44 20.63
CA ALA A 89 6.03 6.40 20.43
C ALA A 89 5.64 6.50 18.94
N LYS A 90 4.33 6.65 18.68
CA LYS A 90 3.73 6.87 17.35
C LYS A 90 3.88 5.73 16.35
N VAL A 91 4.32 4.54 16.77
CA VAL A 91 4.33 3.38 15.86
C VAL A 91 2.91 3.03 15.39
N ASP A 92 1.91 3.22 16.26
CA ASP A 92 0.51 3.05 15.91
C ASP A 92 0.05 4.02 14.80
N GLU A 93 0.51 5.27 14.83
CA GLU A 93 0.30 6.25 13.75
C GLU A 93 0.96 5.74 12.46
N LEU A 94 2.20 5.29 12.53
CA LEU A 94 2.92 4.80 11.35
C LEU A 94 2.24 3.59 10.69
N VAL A 95 1.78 2.62 11.49
CA VAL A 95 1.06 1.44 10.99
C VAL A 95 -0.23 1.89 10.29
N GLN A 96 -1.01 2.78 10.91
CA GLN A 96 -2.25 3.30 10.34
C GLN A 96 -2.00 4.08 9.04
N GLU A 97 -1.03 4.98 9.00
CA GLU A 97 -0.71 5.77 7.80
C GLU A 97 -0.22 4.89 6.64
N THR A 98 0.53 3.82 6.95
CA THR A 98 0.99 2.87 5.93
C THR A 98 -0.18 2.06 5.35
N ILE A 99 -1.14 1.66 6.19
CA ILE A 99 -2.38 0.99 5.75
C ILE A 99 -3.22 1.95 4.89
N CYS A 100 -3.40 3.19 5.34
CA CYS A 100 -4.12 4.22 4.60
C CYS A 100 -3.49 4.52 3.23
N LEU A 101 -2.15 4.53 3.14
CA LEU A 101 -1.44 4.69 1.87
C LEU A 101 -1.80 3.58 0.88
N LEU A 102 -1.72 2.31 1.29
CA LEU A 102 -2.03 1.18 0.41
C LEU A 102 -3.48 1.18 -0.05
N GLU A 103 -4.40 1.42 0.87
CA GLU A 103 -5.81 1.45 0.57
C GLU A 103 -6.17 2.62 -0.37
N SER A 104 -5.57 3.79 -0.15
CA SER A 104 -5.68 4.93 -1.06
C SER A 104 -5.11 4.63 -2.45
N CYS A 105 -3.98 3.93 -2.53
CA CYS A 105 -3.40 3.50 -3.81
C CYS A 105 -4.34 2.56 -4.57
N LEU A 106 -4.98 1.60 -3.89
CA LEU A 106 -5.95 0.71 -4.52
C LEU A 106 -7.17 1.49 -5.05
N ARG A 107 -7.72 2.40 -4.25
CA ARG A 107 -8.89 3.21 -4.64
C ARG A 107 -8.68 4.11 -5.85
N SER A 108 -7.46 4.56 -6.07
CA SER A 108 -7.12 5.52 -7.12
C SER A 108 -6.23 4.96 -8.21
N SER A 109 -6.00 3.65 -8.18
CA SER A 109 -5.02 2.95 -9.01
C SER A 109 -5.24 3.14 -10.52
N ASP A 110 -6.49 3.17 -10.96
CA ASP A 110 -6.93 3.43 -12.34
C ASP A 110 -6.55 4.84 -12.86
N ARG A 111 -6.39 5.81 -11.96
CA ARG A 111 -6.11 7.21 -12.28
C ARG A 111 -4.63 7.49 -12.49
N PHE A 112 -3.76 6.82 -11.73
CA PHE A 112 -2.31 7.12 -11.76
C PHE A 112 -1.43 6.00 -12.34
N LEU A 113 -1.91 4.77 -12.41
CA LEU A 113 -1.12 3.68 -12.98
C LEU A 113 -1.04 3.78 -14.51
N PRO A 114 0.11 3.45 -15.11
CA PRO A 114 0.34 3.65 -16.54
C PRO A 114 -0.39 2.62 -17.42
N SER A 115 -0.78 1.47 -16.88
CA SER A 115 -1.44 0.40 -17.64
C SER A 115 -2.25 -0.55 -16.76
N PRO A 116 -3.21 -1.31 -17.34
CA PRO A 116 -3.91 -2.39 -16.62
C PRO A 116 -2.94 -3.44 -16.05
N GLN A 117 -1.85 -3.73 -16.77
CA GLN A 117 -0.83 -4.64 -16.28
C GLN A 117 -0.20 -4.16 -14.96
N ALA A 118 0.03 -2.86 -14.80
CA ALA A 118 0.54 -2.29 -13.55
C ALA A 118 -0.48 -2.41 -12.41
N LEU A 119 -1.78 -2.26 -12.71
CA LEU A 119 -2.86 -2.51 -11.77
C LEU A 119 -2.91 -3.97 -11.34
N HIS A 120 -2.82 -4.92 -12.27
CA HIS A 120 -2.80 -6.35 -11.97
C HIS A 120 -1.61 -6.72 -11.07
N GLN A 121 -0.45 -6.07 -11.25
CA GLN A 121 0.70 -6.25 -10.36
C GLN A 121 0.45 -5.73 -8.95
N LEU A 122 -0.20 -4.57 -8.79
CA LEU A 122 -0.59 -4.05 -7.47
C LEU A 122 -1.54 -5.02 -6.76
N VAL A 123 -2.60 -5.48 -7.44
CA VAL A 123 -3.56 -6.43 -6.86
C VAL A 123 -2.87 -7.75 -6.51
N TYR A 124 -2.02 -8.26 -7.40
CA TYR A 124 -1.20 -9.44 -7.11
C TYR A 124 -0.36 -9.27 -5.84
N GLU A 125 0.34 -8.14 -5.70
CA GLU A 125 1.21 -7.90 -4.57
C GLU A 125 0.43 -7.77 -3.24
N VAL A 126 -0.76 -7.16 -3.28
CA VAL A 126 -1.68 -7.10 -2.13
C VAL A 126 -2.14 -8.49 -1.71
N VAL A 127 -2.61 -9.30 -2.67
CA VAL A 127 -3.09 -10.67 -2.41
C VAL A 127 -1.97 -11.59 -1.93
N ARG A 128 -0.78 -11.48 -2.55
CA ARG A 128 0.43 -12.18 -2.12
C ARG A 128 0.83 -11.82 -0.68
N SER A 129 0.54 -10.60 -0.27
CA SER A 129 0.89 -10.05 1.05
C SER A 129 -0.25 -10.15 2.07
N ALA A 130 -1.30 -10.93 1.81
CA ALA A 130 -2.44 -11.09 2.73
C ALA A 130 -2.04 -11.46 4.17
N GLY A 131 -1.06 -12.35 4.34
CA GLY A 131 -0.55 -12.72 5.67
C GLY A 131 0.20 -11.58 6.39
N ILE A 132 0.78 -10.63 5.65
CA ILE A 132 1.38 -9.42 6.22
C ILE A 132 0.27 -8.44 6.66
N ILE A 133 -0.77 -8.29 5.83
CA ILE A 133 -1.94 -7.45 6.10
C ILE A 133 -2.66 -7.94 7.35
N ALA A 134 -2.98 -9.24 7.44
CA ALA A 134 -3.65 -9.83 8.59
C ALA A 134 -2.88 -9.62 9.91
N ARG A 135 -1.54 -9.70 9.88
CA ARG A 135 -0.71 -9.45 11.07
C ARG A 135 -0.75 -8.01 11.57
N GLN A 136 -1.13 -7.04 10.73
CA GLN A 136 -1.30 -5.66 11.19
C GLN A 136 -2.43 -5.51 12.20
N ARG A 137 -3.49 -6.33 12.09
CA ARG A 137 -4.60 -6.32 13.06
C ARG A 137 -4.11 -6.64 14.46
N GLU A 138 -3.31 -7.68 14.59
CA GLU A 138 -2.73 -8.10 15.87
C GLU A 138 -1.72 -7.07 16.38
N LEU A 139 -0.93 -6.47 15.50
CA LEU A 139 -0.05 -5.36 15.85
C LEU A 139 -0.83 -4.16 16.41
N LEU A 140 -1.86 -3.69 15.71
CA LEU A 140 -2.68 -2.57 16.16
C LEU A 140 -3.37 -2.86 17.50
N LYS A 141 -3.86 -4.09 17.71
CA LYS A 141 -4.39 -4.51 19.03
C LYS A 141 -3.31 -4.47 20.11
N ALA A 142 -2.11 -4.94 19.81
CA ALA A 142 -0.98 -4.97 20.74
C ALA A 142 -0.43 -3.57 21.07
N LEU A 143 -0.59 -2.60 20.18
CA LEU A 143 -0.18 -1.20 20.37
C LEU A 143 -1.23 -0.36 21.12
N LYS A 144 -2.51 -0.78 21.15
CA LYS A 144 -3.58 -0.09 21.90
C LYS A 144 -3.33 -0.19 23.42
N ILE A 145 -2.73 0.86 24.01
CA ILE A 145 -2.55 1.11 25.46
C ILE A 145 -2.94 2.58 25.75
N PRO A 146 -3.48 2.92 26.95
CA PRO A 146 -4.89 3.11 27.29
C PRO A 146 -5.57 4.37 26.70
N ALA A 147 -6.90 4.44 26.87
CA ALA A 147 -7.90 5.33 26.27
C ALA A 147 -7.69 6.87 26.26
N ASN A 148 -6.57 7.40 26.77
CA ASN A 148 -6.38 8.84 27.00
C ASN A 148 -5.74 9.62 25.83
N ARG A 149 -5.56 9.00 24.66
CA ARG A 149 -5.03 9.64 23.43
C ARG A 149 -5.99 9.53 22.25
N ARG A 150 -7.30 9.58 22.49
CA ARG A 150 -8.31 9.58 21.41
C ARG A 150 -8.42 10.97 20.78
N ASN A 151 -7.48 11.32 19.91
CA ASN A 151 -7.77 12.25 18.83
C ASN A 151 -8.16 11.44 17.59
N SER A 152 -9.11 11.97 16.83
CA SER A 152 -9.92 11.36 15.75
C SER A 152 -9.21 10.54 14.65
N VAL A 153 -7.88 10.46 14.64
CA VAL A 153 -7.08 9.71 13.66
C VAL A 153 -7.04 8.20 13.95
N SER A 154 -7.20 7.79 15.22
CA SER A 154 -7.05 6.39 15.68
C SER A 154 -8.07 5.38 15.10
N GLY A 155 -9.09 5.88 14.40
CA GLY A 155 -10.15 5.08 13.79
C GLY A 155 -9.91 4.77 12.32
N ARG A 156 -9.17 5.63 11.60
CA ARG A 156 -9.05 5.59 10.15
C ARG A 156 -8.46 4.24 9.72
N GLY A 157 -7.17 4.00 9.97
CA GLY A 157 -6.50 2.77 9.51
C GLY A 157 -7.16 1.42 9.87
N ASN A 158 -8.09 1.34 10.84
CA ASN A 158 -8.88 0.12 11.05
C ASN A 158 -9.88 -0.15 9.91
N ASN A 159 -10.56 0.87 9.41
CA ASN A 159 -11.54 0.72 8.31
C ASN A 159 -10.82 0.38 7.00
N GLU A 160 -9.72 1.07 6.72
CA GLU A 160 -8.86 0.77 5.59
C GLU A 160 -8.27 -0.66 5.72
N LEU A 161 -7.88 -1.10 6.92
CA LEU A 161 -7.41 -2.48 7.13
C LEU A 161 -8.50 -3.51 6.85
N VAL A 162 -9.73 -3.28 7.33
CA VAL A 162 -10.88 -4.16 7.05
C VAL A 162 -11.15 -4.23 5.55
N THR A 163 -10.99 -3.12 4.85
CA THR A 163 -11.12 -3.07 3.38
C THR A 163 -10.04 -3.90 2.69
N LEU A 164 -8.78 -3.76 3.10
CA LEU A 164 -7.68 -4.57 2.58
C LEU A 164 -7.89 -6.07 2.83
N GLU A 165 -8.33 -6.45 4.04
CA GLU A 165 -8.62 -7.86 4.37
C GLU A 165 -9.75 -8.42 3.52
N ARG A 166 -10.83 -7.64 3.31
CA ARG A 166 -11.94 -8.04 2.43
C ARG A 166 -11.46 -8.28 0.99
N ILE A 167 -10.60 -7.39 0.47
CA ILE A 167 -9.98 -7.53 -0.85
C ILE A 167 -9.18 -8.83 -0.92
N THR A 168 -8.29 -9.06 0.06
CA THR A 168 -7.43 -10.25 0.06
C THR A 168 -8.22 -11.54 0.18
N ASP A 169 -9.23 -11.57 1.07
CA ASP A 169 -10.07 -12.75 1.29
C ASP A 169 -10.86 -13.13 0.04
N TYR A 170 -11.41 -12.13 -0.66
CA TYR A 170 -12.14 -12.34 -1.91
C TYR A 170 -11.24 -12.98 -2.97
N TYR A 171 -10.09 -12.37 -3.28
CA TYR A 171 -9.22 -12.87 -4.33
C TYR A 171 -8.52 -14.18 -3.96
N GLN A 172 -8.22 -14.43 -2.68
CA GLN A 172 -7.70 -15.73 -2.24
C GLN A 172 -8.71 -16.86 -2.48
N LYS A 173 -10.00 -16.63 -2.24
CA LYS A 173 -11.07 -17.61 -2.54
C LYS A 173 -11.14 -17.89 -4.04
N GLN A 174 -11.15 -16.85 -4.87
CA GLN A 174 -11.16 -16.99 -6.33
C GLN A 174 -9.93 -17.74 -6.86
N LEU A 175 -8.75 -17.51 -6.27
CA LEU A 175 -7.52 -18.22 -6.61
C LEU A 175 -7.52 -19.68 -6.16
N ALA A 176 -8.15 -20.00 -5.02
CA ALA A 176 -8.31 -21.37 -4.57
C ALA A 176 -9.20 -22.19 -5.52
N GLU A 177 -10.23 -21.55 -6.10
CA GLU A 177 -11.11 -22.16 -7.10
C GLU A 177 -10.41 -22.34 -8.46
N SER A 178 -9.61 -21.36 -8.88
CA SER A 178 -8.92 -21.39 -10.18
C SER A 178 -7.61 -22.18 -10.18
N ASN A 179 -7.04 -22.44 -9.00
CA ASN A 179 -5.79 -23.17 -8.73
C ASN A 179 -4.64 -22.94 -9.75
N PRO A 180 -4.20 -21.69 -9.95
CA PRO A 180 -3.12 -21.40 -10.89
C PRO A 180 -1.77 -21.96 -10.41
N SER A 181 -1.04 -22.62 -11.31
CA SER A 181 0.22 -23.30 -11.00
C SER A 181 1.46 -22.41 -10.96
N SER A 182 1.35 -21.11 -11.27
CA SER A 182 2.48 -20.18 -11.32
C SER A 182 2.08 -18.75 -10.99
N ALA A 183 3.05 -17.92 -10.57
CA ALA A 183 2.82 -16.49 -10.32
C ALA A 183 2.23 -15.76 -11.55
N LYS A 184 2.69 -16.10 -12.76
CA LYS A 184 2.12 -15.56 -14.00
C LYS A 184 0.66 -16.00 -14.20
N GLY A 185 0.34 -17.24 -13.83
CA GLY A 185 -1.04 -17.74 -13.81
C GLY A 185 -1.92 -16.98 -12.80
N VAL A 186 -1.41 -16.73 -11.59
CA VAL A 186 -2.10 -15.93 -10.56
C VAL A 186 -2.42 -14.53 -11.09
N ILE A 187 -1.42 -13.82 -11.63
CA ILE A 187 -1.61 -12.46 -12.17
C ILE A 187 -2.66 -12.48 -13.31
N LYS A 188 -2.64 -13.49 -14.17
CA LYS A 188 -3.63 -13.62 -15.25
C LYS A 188 -5.05 -13.79 -14.71
N VAL A 189 -5.26 -14.67 -13.73
CA VAL A 189 -6.58 -14.89 -13.10
C VAL A 189 -7.05 -13.61 -12.41
N LEU A 190 -6.20 -12.97 -11.62
CA LEU A 190 -6.53 -11.71 -10.95
C LEU A 190 -6.86 -10.61 -11.96
N GLY A 191 -6.07 -10.49 -13.03
CA GLY A 191 -6.32 -9.51 -14.09
C GLY A 191 -7.67 -9.72 -14.77
N GLN A 192 -8.04 -10.96 -15.08
CA GLN A 192 -9.37 -11.27 -15.64
C GLN A 192 -10.53 -10.87 -14.72
N LEU A 193 -10.38 -11.07 -13.41
CA LEU A 193 -11.39 -10.65 -12.43
C LEU A 193 -11.48 -9.12 -12.32
N VAL A 194 -10.33 -8.46 -12.23
CA VAL A 194 -10.24 -6.99 -12.11
C VAL A 194 -10.76 -6.30 -13.38
N ASP A 195 -10.41 -6.81 -14.57
CA ASP A 195 -10.86 -6.23 -15.84
C ASP A 195 -12.38 -6.39 -16.05
N LYS A 196 -12.99 -7.40 -15.42
CA LYS A 196 -14.42 -7.68 -15.53
C LYS A 196 -15.25 -6.88 -14.53
N ASP A 197 -14.86 -6.88 -13.26
CA ASP A 197 -15.70 -6.42 -12.15
C ASP A 197 -15.07 -5.25 -11.36
N GLY A 198 -13.89 -4.75 -11.78
CA GLY A 198 -13.10 -3.77 -11.03
C GLY A 198 -12.42 -4.39 -9.80
N ILE A 199 -11.84 -3.54 -8.94
CA ILE A 199 -11.26 -4.02 -7.67
C ILE A 199 -12.40 -4.27 -6.67
N HIS A 200 -12.56 -5.51 -6.23
CA HIS A 200 -13.64 -5.88 -5.32
C HIS A 200 -13.61 -5.09 -4.01
N GLY A 201 -14.73 -4.48 -3.63
CA GLY A 201 -14.88 -3.81 -2.33
C GLY A 201 -14.18 -2.45 -2.23
N VAL A 202 -13.70 -1.90 -3.35
CA VAL A 202 -13.26 -0.51 -3.47
C VAL A 202 -14.40 0.30 -4.05
N VAL A 203 -14.87 1.33 -3.33
CA VAL A 203 -15.81 2.32 -3.90
C VAL A 203 -14.98 3.39 -4.57
N GLU A 204 -15.15 3.56 -5.88
CA GLU A 204 -14.47 4.61 -6.63
C GLU A 204 -14.87 5.99 -6.09
N ALA A 205 -13.88 6.86 -5.88
CA ALA A 205 -14.10 8.23 -5.38
C ALA A 205 -14.67 9.15 -6.48
N GLY A 206 -15.78 8.78 -7.13
CA GLY A 206 -16.24 9.44 -8.35
C GLY A 206 -17.74 9.41 -8.68
N GLU A 207 -18.59 8.70 -7.95
CA GLU A 207 -20.04 8.74 -8.18
C GLU A 207 -20.74 9.49 -7.05
N GLY A 208 -20.71 10.83 -7.10
CA GLY A 208 -21.46 11.64 -6.15
C GLY A 208 -20.97 13.07 -6.02
N GLU A 209 -20.98 13.83 -7.11
CA GLU A 209 -21.16 15.29 -7.11
C GLU A 209 -21.18 15.82 -8.57
N ASP A 210 -22.15 15.33 -9.36
CA ASP A 210 -22.70 16.13 -10.46
C ASP A 210 -24.08 16.57 -9.98
N THR A 211 -24.15 17.77 -9.40
CA THR A 211 -25.43 18.46 -9.18
C THR A 211 -25.79 19.12 -10.52
N PRO A 212 -26.92 18.79 -11.16
CA PRO A 212 -27.41 19.58 -12.28
C PRO A 212 -27.86 20.97 -11.77
N GLU A 213 -27.66 21.94 -12.65
CA GLU A 213 -27.95 23.39 -12.58
C GLU A 213 -29.08 23.85 -11.63
#